data_AF-A0AAJ2VIP4-F1
#
_entry.id   AF-A0AAJ2VIP4-F1
#
_cell.length_a   1.000
_cell.length_b   1.000
_cell.length_c   1.000
_cell.angle_alpha   90.00
_cell.angle_beta   90.00
_cell.angle_gamma   90.00
#
_symmetry.space_group_name_H-M   'P 1'
#
loop_
_entity.id
_entity.type
_entity.pdbx_description
1 polymer ?
#
loop_
_entity_poly.entity_id
_entity_poly.type
_entity_poly.pdbx_seq_one_letter_code
_entity_poly.pdbx_strand_id
1 'polypeptide(L)'
;MDKWAPDLINTKKAQVTYFGFDKFDTGSGARNAFQIKGPDKVDPLIPADKSWSDARLRGEFDTLQLYENGVPQVRHPTMYGDKPGAPLEPFTKAYPEYGDGGVQQMHADKRVITFDEVDILPEKKDGL
;
A
#
# COMPACT_ATOMS: atom_id res chain seq x y z
N MET A 1 10.84 5.44 -13.05
CA MET A 1 10.83 4.92 -11.66
C MET A 1 10.79 6.11 -10.74
N ASP A 2 9.79 6.21 -9.89
CA ASP A 2 9.79 7.20 -8.81
C ASP A 2 11.00 7.00 -7.91
N LYS A 3 11.61 8.09 -7.45
CA LYS A 3 12.82 8.09 -6.60
C LYS A 3 12.70 7.24 -5.31
N TRP A 4 11.47 6.98 -4.88
CA TRP A 4 11.15 6.36 -3.60
C TRP A 4 11.54 4.88 -3.51
N ALA A 5 11.35 4.10 -4.58
CA ALA A 5 11.67 2.68 -4.54
C ALA A 5 13.19 2.41 -4.51
N PRO A 6 14.02 3.06 -5.36
CA PRO A 6 15.48 2.96 -5.25
C PRO A 6 16.02 3.40 -3.88
N ASP A 7 15.52 4.52 -3.34
CA ASP A 7 15.93 5.01 -2.02
C ASP A 7 15.58 4.02 -0.91
N LEU A 8 14.38 3.42 -0.93
CA LEU A 8 13.99 2.39 0.02
C LEU A 8 14.88 1.15 -0.09
N ILE A 9 15.17 0.66 -1.29
CA ILE A 9 16.04 -0.52 -1.47
C ILE A 9 17.43 -0.25 -0.89
N ASN A 10 17.96 0.96 -1.10
CA ASN A 10 19.31 1.32 -0.66
C ASN A 10 19.38 1.59 0.85
N THR A 11 18.37 2.25 1.41
CA THR A 11 18.38 2.70 2.82
C THR A 11 17.64 1.77 3.77
N LYS A 12 16.81 0.88 3.22
CA LYS A 12 15.80 0.10 3.94
C LYS A 12 14.93 0.94 4.87
N LYS A 13 14.66 2.20 4.52
CA LYS A 13 13.90 3.12 5.36
C LYS A 13 12.92 3.92 4.53
N ALA A 14 11.65 3.96 4.94
CA ALA A 14 10.63 4.76 4.27
C ALA A 14 9.59 5.32 5.22
N GLN A 15 9.00 6.45 4.82
CA GLN A 15 7.75 6.94 5.39
C GLN A 15 6.60 6.08 4.87
N VAL A 16 5.90 5.40 5.77
CA VAL A 16 4.76 4.54 5.44
C VAL A 16 3.47 5.31 5.69
N THR A 17 2.60 5.35 4.67
CA THR A 17 1.23 5.91 4.81
C THR A 17 0.23 4.78 5.01
N TYR A 18 0.02 3.95 3.98
CA TYR A 18 -0.86 2.79 4.02
C TYR A 18 -0.05 1.50 3.96
N PHE A 19 -0.47 0.50 4.72
CA PHE A 19 0.08 -0.85 4.66
C PHE A 19 -0.96 -1.87 5.11
N GLY A 20 -0.73 -3.15 4.78
CA GLY A 20 -1.46 -4.28 5.32
C GLY A 20 -0.54 -5.44 5.60
N PHE A 21 -1.07 -6.49 6.24
CA PHE A 21 -0.28 -7.63 6.70
C PHE A 21 -0.40 -8.86 5.80
N ASP A 22 -1.42 -8.91 4.96
CA ASP A 22 -1.62 -10.01 4.01
C ASP A 22 -0.48 -10.04 2.99
N LYS A 23 0.02 -11.25 2.72
CA LYS A 23 1.12 -11.47 1.76
C LYS A 23 0.56 -11.81 0.40
N PHE A 24 1.12 -11.17 -0.62
CA PHE A 24 0.79 -11.38 -2.02
C PHE A 24 2.04 -11.77 -2.80
N ASP A 25 1.84 -12.53 -3.87
CA ASP A 25 2.91 -12.97 -4.77
C ASP A 25 3.17 -11.98 -5.91
N THR A 26 2.25 -11.06 -6.18
CA THR A 26 2.35 -10.09 -7.29
C THR A 26 1.82 -8.71 -6.90
N GLY A 27 2.32 -7.67 -7.59
CA GLY A 27 1.80 -6.30 -7.48
C GLY A 27 0.32 -6.23 -7.81
N SER A 28 -0.10 -6.79 -8.95
CA SER A 28 -1.51 -6.84 -9.35
C SER A 28 -2.42 -7.51 -8.31
N GLY A 29 -1.96 -8.57 -7.63
CA GLY A 29 -2.71 -9.23 -6.57
C GLY A 29 -2.90 -8.32 -5.35
N ALA A 30 -1.83 -7.65 -4.92
CA ALA A 30 -1.90 -6.64 -3.86
C ALA A 30 -2.85 -5.50 -4.26
N ARG A 31 -2.76 -4.96 -5.49
CA ARG A 31 -3.64 -3.88 -5.96
C ARG A 31 -5.11 -4.28 -5.99
N ASN A 32 -5.42 -5.49 -6.46
CA ASN A 32 -6.79 -6.01 -6.46
C ASN A 32 -7.34 -6.13 -5.04
N ALA A 33 -6.59 -6.73 -4.12
CA ALA A 33 -7.01 -6.90 -2.74
C ALA A 33 -7.16 -5.56 -2.00
N PHE A 34 -6.21 -4.64 -2.18
CA PHE A 34 -6.26 -3.32 -1.54
C PHE A 34 -7.12 -2.29 -2.27
N GLN A 35 -7.71 -2.64 -3.41
CA GLN A 35 -8.47 -1.72 -4.28
C GLN A 35 -7.68 -0.46 -4.68
N ILE A 36 -6.43 -0.66 -5.09
CA ILE A 36 -5.52 0.42 -5.45
C ILE A 36 -5.62 0.68 -6.94
N LYS A 37 -5.83 1.96 -7.31
CA LYS A 37 -5.65 2.40 -8.69
C LYS A 37 -4.18 2.29 -9.10
N GLY A 38 -3.87 1.18 -9.76
CA GLY A 38 -2.52 0.87 -10.25
C GLY A 38 -2.17 1.48 -11.59
N PRO A 39 -0.92 1.28 -12.05
CA PRO A 39 -0.50 1.63 -13.41
C PRO A 39 -1.37 0.97 -14.49
N ASP A 40 -1.89 -0.23 -14.22
CA ASP A 40 -2.80 -0.99 -15.10
C ASP A 40 -4.22 -0.40 -15.19
N LYS A 41 -4.54 0.61 -14.38
CA LYS A 41 -5.85 1.28 -14.32
C LYS A 41 -5.81 2.75 -14.77
N VAL A 42 -4.70 3.19 -15.35
CA VAL A 42 -4.52 4.56 -15.85
C VAL A 42 -4.93 4.62 -17.32
N ASP A 43 -5.78 5.59 -17.66
CA ASP A 43 -6.04 5.95 -19.05
C ASP A 43 -4.87 6.80 -19.60
N PRO A 44 -4.07 6.29 -20.56
CA PRO A 44 -2.93 7.03 -21.11
C PRO A 44 -3.36 8.27 -21.92
N LEU A 45 -4.63 8.37 -22.32
CA LEU A 45 -5.17 9.50 -23.08
C LEU A 45 -5.55 10.68 -22.17
N ILE A 46 -5.62 10.47 -20.84
CA ILE A 46 -5.97 11.51 -19.87
C ILE A 46 -4.71 11.85 -19.05
N PRO A 47 -4.01 12.97 -19.34
CA PRO A 47 -2.75 13.30 -18.66
C PRO A 47 -2.88 13.46 -17.13
N ALA A 48 -4.06 13.86 -16.67
CA ALA A 48 -4.38 13.98 -15.25
C ALA A 48 -4.66 12.64 -14.57
N ASP A 49 -4.90 11.58 -15.36
CA ASP A 49 -5.10 10.25 -14.82
C ASP A 49 -3.75 9.64 -14.43
N LYS A 50 -3.59 9.31 -13.15
CA LYS A 50 -2.35 8.83 -12.55
C LYS A 50 -2.63 7.65 -11.64
N SER A 51 -1.68 6.73 -11.63
CA SER A 51 -1.63 5.66 -10.64
C SER A 51 -1.47 6.27 -9.25
N TRP A 52 -2.14 5.69 -8.25
CA TRP A 52 -1.97 6.06 -6.85
C TRP A 52 -0.78 5.34 -6.23
N SER A 53 -0.57 4.08 -6.61
CA SER A 53 0.54 3.26 -6.12
C SER A 53 0.73 2.04 -7.02
N ASP A 54 1.99 1.61 -7.14
CA ASP A 54 2.34 0.35 -7.79
C ASP A 54 2.02 -0.87 -6.87
N ALA A 55 2.02 -0.66 -5.55
CA ALA A 55 1.76 -1.69 -4.52
C ALA A 55 2.63 -2.96 -4.62
N ARG A 56 3.84 -2.82 -5.19
CA ARG A 56 4.79 -3.92 -5.38
C ARG A 56 5.83 -4.05 -4.29
N LEU A 57 5.95 -3.07 -3.40
CA LEU A 57 6.90 -3.13 -2.30
C LEU A 57 6.35 -4.03 -1.20
N ARG A 58 7.11 -5.07 -0.86
CA ARG A 58 6.86 -5.93 0.30
C ARG A 58 8.06 -5.81 1.22
N GLY A 59 7.83 -5.36 2.45
CA GLY A 59 8.88 -5.19 3.45
C GLY A 59 8.66 -6.10 4.66
N GLU A 60 9.76 -6.62 5.20
CA GLU A 60 9.80 -7.24 6.53
C GLU A 60 10.37 -6.23 7.52
N PHE A 61 9.77 -6.11 8.71
CA PHE A 61 10.23 -5.19 9.74
C PHE A 61 9.71 -5.62 11.12
N ASP A 62 10.42 -5.21 12.18
CA ASP A 62 9.94 -5.36 13.55
C ASP A 62 8.68 -4.50 13.80
N THR A 63 7.53 -5.16 14.00
CA THR A 63 6.25 -4.50 14.29
C THR A 63 6.24 -3.67 15.57
N LEU A 64 7.19 -3.86 16.50
CA LEU A 64 7.34 -2.97 17.67
C LEU A 64 7.65 -1.53 17.25
N GLN A 65 8.22 -1.32 16.05
CA GLN A 65 8.37 0.00 15.48
C GLN A 65 7.04 0.75 15.36
N LEU A 66 5.88 0.07 15.31
CA LEU A 66 4.56 0.70 15.23
C LEU A 66 4.03 1.21 16.58
N TYR A 67 4.80 1.08 17.66
CA TYR A 67 4.36 1.45 19.01
C TYR A 67 5.24 2.56 19.60
N GLU A 68 4.65 3.35 20.50
CA GLU A 68 5.35 4.26 21.40
C GLU A 68 4.82 4.04 22.81
N ASN A 69 5.70 3.68 23.76
CA ASN A 69 5.33 3.38 25.15
C ASN A 69 4.19 2.36 25.28
N GLY A 70 4.16 1.35 24.41
CA GLY A 70 3.11 0.32 24.38
C GLY A 70 1.79 0.75 23.72
N VAL A 71 1.71 1.99 23.21
CA VAL A 71 0.55 2.51 22.48
C VAL A 71 0.78 2.40 20.97
N PRO A 72 -0.10 1.72 20.20
CA PRO A 72 -0.01 1.68 18.75
C PRO A 72 -0.08 3.10 18.16
N GLN A 73 0.83 3.41 17.25
CA GLN A 73 0.89 4.66 16.47
C GLN A 73 0.36 4.46 15.05
N VAL A 74 -0.58 3.53 14.90
CA VAL A 74 -1.23 3.18 13.64
C VAL A 74 -2.73 3.03 13.89
N ARG A 75 -3.53 3.27 12.87
CA ARG A 75 -5.00 3.27 12.96
C ARG A 75 -5.62 2.70 11.71
N HIS A 76 -6.90 2.33 11.79
CA HIS A 76 -7.67 2.10 10.56
C HIS A 76 -7.91 3.44 9.86
N PRO A 77 -7.73 3.51 8.52
CA PRO A 77 -8.09 4.69 7.76
C PRO A 77 -9.61 4.82 7.69
N THR A 78 -10.07 6.01 7.33
CA THR A 78 -11.44 6.22 6.86
C THR A 78 -11.56 5.95 5.36
N MET A 79 -12.76 5.64 4.87
CA MET A 79 -13.01 5.35 3.46
C MET A 79 -12.60 6.51 2.54
N TYR A 80 -12.37 6.18 1.27
CA TYR A 80 -12.09 7.14 0.20
C TYR A 80 -10.78 7.93 0.39
N GLY A 81 -9.72 7.23 0.78
CA GLY A 81 -8.39 7.82 0.96
C GLY A 81 -8.26 8.61 2.26
N ASP A 82 -8.78 8.07 3.36
CA ASP A 82 -8.80 8.68 4.68
C ASP A 82 -9.53 10.04 4.72
N LYS A 83 -10.70 10.08 4.07
CA LYS A 83 -11.52 11.29 3.98
C LYS A 83 -12.13 11.67 5.35
N PRO A 84 -11.92 12.91 5.84
CA PRO A 84 -12.52 13.37 7.08
C PRO A 84 -14.05 13.18 7.12
N GLY A 85 -14.54 12.54 8.19
CA GLY A 85 -15.96 12.26 8.41
C GLY A 85 -16.51 11.03 7.67
N ALA A 86 -15.70 10.35 6.86
CA ALA A 86 -16.10 9.07 6.28
C ALA A 86 -16.04 7.94 7.32
N PRO A 87 -16.81 6.85 7.15
CA PRO A 87 -16.71 5.68 8.01
C PRO A 87 -15.30 5.07 8.01
N LEU A 88 -14.93 4.39 9.09
CA LEU A 88 -13.70 3.59 9.12
C LEU A 88 -13.73 2.48 8.06
N GLU A 89 -12.56 2.19 7.52
CA GLU A 89 -12.32 1.14 6.55
C GLU A 89 -11.25 0.15 7.03
N PRO A 90 -11.55 -0.69 8.05
CA PRO A 90 -10.60 -1.71 8.49
C PRO A 90 -10.28 -2.73 7.39
N PHE A 91 -11.28 -3.04 6.57
CA PHE A 91 -11.18 -3.91 5.39
C PHE A 91 -11.54 -3.11 4.14
N THR A 92 -10.74 -3.26 3.09
CA THR A 92 -10.86 -2.53 1.83
C THR A 92 -12.19 -2.82 1.13
N LYS A 93 -12.92 -1.76 0.76
CA LYS A 93 -14.20 -1.84 0.03
C LYS A 93 -14.59 -0.53 -0.70
N ALA A 94 -13.90 0.58 -0.47
CA ALA A 94 -14.26 1.91 -0.93
C ALA A 94 -14.14 2.10 -2.44
N TYR A 95 -13.31 1.30 -3.12
CA TYR A 95 -13.05 1.43 -4.56
C TYR A 95 -13.23 0.09 -5.30
N PRO A 96 -14.47 -0.44 -5.37
CA PRO A 96 -14.75 -1.72 -6.03
C PRO A 96 -14.37 -1.74 -7.52
N GLU A 97 -14.25 -0.58 -8.16
CA GLU A 97 -13.75 -0.47 -9.54
C GLU A 97 -12.26 -0.84 -9.71
N TYR A 98 -11.49 -0.87 -8.62
CA TYR A 98 -10.05 -1.18 -8.65
C TYR A 98 -9.71 -2.58 -8.13
N GLY A 99 -10.67 -3.31 -7.56
CA GLY A 99 -10.49 -4.71 -7.21
C GLY A 99 -11.48 -5.25 -6.18
N ASP A 100 -11.24 -6.49 -5.76
CA ASP A 100 -12.18 -7.28 -4.99
C ASP A 100 -12.29 -6.81 -3.54
N GLY A 101 -11.25 -6.15 -3.02
CA GLY A 101 -11.24 -5.69 -1.63
C GLY A 101 -11.07 -6.82 -0.62
N GLY A 102 -11.49 -6.56 0.61
CA GLY A 102 -11.66 -7.56 1.66
C GLY A 102 -10.44 -7.80 2.55
N VAL A 103 -9.33 -7.09 2.36
CA VAL A 103 -8.12 -7.26 3.17
C VAL A 103 -7.93 -6.14 4.17
N GLN A 104 -7.25 -6.45 5.27
CA GLN A 104 -7.02 -5.47 6.33
C GLN A 104 -6.01 -4.42 5.89
N GLN A 105 -6.34 -3.15 6.14
CA GLN A 105 -5.43 -2.02 5.94
C GLN A 105 -5.27 -1.16 7.19
N MET A 106 -4.11 -0.55 7.30
CA MET A 106 -3.69 0.34 8.37
C MET A 106 -3.08 1.61 7.79
N HIS A 107 -3.27 2.71 8.51
CA HIS A 107 -2.61 3.98 8.26
C HIS A 107 -1.55 4.25 9.32
N ALA A 108 -0.34 4.59 8.89
CA ALA A 108 0.82 4.86 9.74
C ALA A 108 1.23 6.33 9.78
N ASP A 109 0.43 7.25 9.22
CA ASP A 109 0.63 8.71 9.33
C ASP A 109 2.07 9.17 8.98
N LYS A 110 2.65 8.56 7.93
CA LYS A 110 4.03 8.80 7.44
C LYS A 110 5.12 8.44 8.44
N ARG A 111 4.83 7.54 9.38
CA ARG A 111 5.81 6.98 10.28
C ARG A 111 6.96 6.37 9.49
N VAL A 112 8.18 6.64 9.96
CA VAL A 112 9.37 6.11 9.33
C VAL A 112 9.64 4.71 9.86
N ILE A 113 9.64 3.72 8.97
CA ILE A 113 9.91 2.32 9.29
C ILE A 113 11.26 1.95 8.70
N THR A 114 12.07 1.24 9.50
CA THR A 114 13.28 0.55 9.05
C THR A 114 12.93 -0.90 8.77
N PHE A 115 13.24 -1.36 7.57
CA PHE A 115 12.95 -2.71 7.10
C PHE A 115 14.19 -3.59 7.23
N ASP A 116 13.98 -4.83 7.60
CA ASP A 116 15.00 -5.87 7.60
C ASP A 116 15.24 -6.36 6.18
N GLU A 117 14.15 -6.55 5.42
CA GLU A 117 14.16 -6.96 4.02
C GLU A 117 13.13 -6.16 3.21
N VAL A 118 13.42 -5.94 1.93
CA VAL A 118 12.53 -5.27 0.97
C VAL A 118 12.60 -6.02 -0.36
N ASP A 119 11.44 -6.49 -0.81
CA ASP A 119 11.24 -7.08 -2.12
C ASP A 119 10.41 -6.15 -3.01
N ILE A 120 10.69 -6.19 -4.31
CA ILE A 120 9.76 -5.72 -5.34
C ILE A 120 9.08 -6.94 -5.94
N LEU A 121 7.81 -7.14 -5.62
CA LEU A 121 6.99 -8.21 -6.18
C LEU A 121 6.95 -8.12 -7.70
N PRO A 122 6.87 -9.23 -8.44
CA PRO A 122 6.65 -9.18 -9.88
C PRO A 122 5.24 -8.68 -10.21
N GLU A 123 5.03 -8.25 -11.45
CA GLU A 123 3.67 -8.22 -12.00
C GLU A 123 3.21 -9.64 -12.31
N LYS A 124 1.90 -9.89 -12.27
CA LYS A 124 1.37 -11.17 -12.75
C LYS A 124 1.73 -11.29 -14.23
N LYS A 125 2.43 -12.37 -14.59
CA LYS A 125 2.61 -12.72 -16.00
C LYS A 125 1.24 -13.14 -16.50
N ASP A 126 0.65 -12.34 -17.36
CA ASP A 126 -0.44 -12.84 -18.18
C ASP A 126 0.07 -14.09 -18.91
N GLY A 127 -0.70 -15.16 -18.84
CA GLY A 127 -0.38 -16.38 -19.58
C GLY A 127 -0.17 -16.05 -21.05
N LEU A 128 0.88 -16.65 -21.61
CA LEU A 128 1.26 -16.63 -23.03
C LEU A 128 0.08 -16.46 -24.01
#